data_AF-X1TLZ1-F1
#
_entry.id   AF-X1TLZ1-F1
#
_cell.length_a   1.000
_cell.length_b   1.000
_cell.length_c   1.000
_cell.angle_alpha   90.00
_cell.angle_beta   90.00
_cell.angle_gamma   90.00
#
_symmetry.space_group_name_H-M   'P 1'
#
loop_
_entity.id
_entity.type
_entity.pdbx_description
1 polymer ?
#
loop_
_entity_poly.entity_id
_entity_poly.type
_entity_poly.pdbx_seq_one_letter_code
_entity_poly.pdbx_strand_id
1 'polypeptide(L)'
;MTQEGIGGQRLGIVVSGSLNKGIEVRLDSSASVEDMAVGRYVTIEGNKRRFFGMITDVSLGVIDQKLTLTPPDVSDPFMAEVLAGTSTYGTLHVLPTLTISGDVANLLEGPQPVKTVPSHFSTVNLASQRDVELVFGSEDERKFYIGTPLDMETKICLDLPELVKRSNGIFGKSGTGKTFLTRLLLIGMLQKGTAVNLVFDMHSEYGWESRSEEGRKVKALKQLFPSKVAVFTLDEECSRRRQVSTDFVVRIGYDEIEPE
;
A
#
# COMPACT_ATOMS: atom_id res chain seq x y z
N MET A 1 8.54 -16.19 -27.74
CA MET A 1 7.98 -14.83 -27.75
C MET A 1 6.49 -14.93 -27.49
N THR A 2 6.12 -15.01 -26.22
CA THR A 2 4.72 -14.90 -25.79
C THR A 2 4.41 -13.42 -25.59
N GLN A 3 3.41 -12.92 -26.30
CA GLN A 3 2.86 -11.58 -26.10
C GLN A 3 2.33 -11.49 -24.66
N GLU A 4 3.06 -10.80 -23.79
CA GLU A 4 2.52 -10.35 -22.51
C GLU A 4 1.38 -9.38 -22.80
N GLY A 5 0.16 -9.77 -22.42
CA GLY A 5 -1.04 -8.94 -22.54
C GLY A 5 -0.82 -7.60 -21.86
N ILE A 6 -0.97 -6.52 -22.63
CA ILE A 6 -0.76 -5.14 -22.20
C ILE A 6 -1.88 -4.64 -21.27
N GLY A 7 -2.93 -5.45 -21.03
CA GLY A 7 -4.03 -5.14 -20.12
C GLY A 7 -4.04 -6.08 -18.93
N GLY A 8 -4.21 -5.54 -17.72
CA GLY A 8 -4.45 -6.33 -16.52
C GLY A 8 -5.71 -7.20 -16.64
N GLN A 9 -5.82 -8.23 -15.80
CA GLN A 9 -6.96 -9.16 -15.81
C GLN A 9 -8.28 -8.39 -15.67
N ARG A 10 -9.19 -8.57 -16.64
CA ARG A 10 -10.51 -7.95 -16.61
C ARG A 10 -11.34 -8.52 -15.48
N LEU A 11 -11.92 -7.63 -14.68
CA LEU A 11 -12.73 -7.96 -13.51
C LEU A 11 -14.22 -7.79 -13.78
N GLY A 12 -14.61 -6.75 -14.52
CA GLY A 12 -16.01 -6.44 -14.71
C GLY A 12 -16.27 -5.08 -15.35
N ILE A 13 -17.47 -4.56 -15.11
CA ILE A 13 -17.94 -3.30 -15.69
C ILE A 13 -18.56 -2.39 -14.64
N VAL A 14 -18.42 -1.08 -14.82
CA VAL A 14 -19.07 -0.07 -13.99
C VAL A 14 -20.59 -0.11 -14.20
N VAL A 15 -21.35 -0.26 -13.13
CA VAL A 15 -22.83 -0.27 -13.17
C VAL A 15 -23.45 0.97 -12.53
N SER A 16 -22.79 1.57 -11.56
CA SER A 16 -23.23 2.80 -10.92
C SER A 16 -22.04 3.51 -10.26
N GLY A 17 -22.20 4.74 -9.81
CA GLY A 17 -21.15 5.39 -9.03
C GLY A 17 -21.34 6.89 -8.86
N SER A 18 -20.62 7.43 -7.89
CA SER A 18 -20.50 8.87 -7.65
C SER A 18 -19.13 9.19 -7.05
N LEU A 19 -18.71 10.45 -7.07
CA LEU A 19 -17.43 10.83 -6.46
C LEU A 19 -17.40 10.56 -4.94
N ASN A 20 -18.50 10.86 -4.25
CA ASN A 20 -18.55 10.76 -2.79
C ASN A 20 -18.74 9.32 -2.30
N LYS A 21 -19.51 8.52 -3.05
CA LYS A 21 -19.79 7.13 -2.70
C LYS A 21 -18.91 6.14 -3.45
N GLY A 22 -17.91 6.54 -4.23
CA GLY A 22 -17.16 5.60 -5.06
C GLY A 22 -17.97 4.99 -6.21
N ILE A 23 -17.39 3.99 -6.85
CA ILE A 23 -17.89 3.34 -8.07
C ILE A 23 -18.28 1.91 -7.78
N GLU A 24 -19.45 1.51 -8.25
CA GLU A 24 -19.96 0.15 -8.16
C GLU A 24 -19.64 -0.60 -9.45
N VAL A 25 -19.00 -1.74 -9.30
CA VAL A 25 -18.53 -2.58 -10.40
C VAL A 25 -19.22 -3.93 -10.28
N ARG A 26 -19.89 -4.35 -11.34
CA ARG A 26 -20.40 -5.73 -11.44
C ARG A 26 -19.30 -6.61 -12.02
N LEU A 27 -18.98 -7.68 -11.31
CA LEU A 27 -17.99 -8.65 -11.75
C LEU A 27 -18.49 -9.45 -12.95
N ASP A 28 -17.58 -9.75 -13.88
CA ASP A 28 -17.85 -10.68 -14.97
C ASP A 28 -17.97 -12.11 -14.42
N SER A 29 -18.75 -12.98 -15.08
CA SER A 29 -18.96 -14.36 -14.62
C SER A 29 -17.68 -15.20 -14.58
N SER A 30 -16.65 -14.81 -15.32
CA SER A 30 -15.33 -15.44 -15.31
C SER A 30 -14.43 -14.98 -14.15
N ALA A 31 -14.79 -13.92 -13.43
CA ALA A 31 -14.02 -13.40 -12.32
C ALA A 31 -14.49 -14.04 -11.01
N SER A 32 -13.58 -14.69 -10.29
CA SER A 32 -13.87 -15.25 -8.97
C SER A 32 -14.03 -14.14 -7.94
N VAL A 33 -15.17 -14.11 -7.24
CA VAL A 33 -15.41 -13.18 -6.14
C VAL A 33 -14.46 -13.47 -4.96
N GLU A 34 -14.14 -14.74 -4.73
CA GLU A 34 -13.26 -15.18 -3.63
C GLU A 34 -11.82 -14.69 -3.80
N ASP A 35 -11.38 -14.50 -5.05
CA ASP A 35 -10.06 -13.97 -5.34
C ASP A 35 -10.00 -12.45 -5.16
N MET A 36 -11.12 -11.76 -4.92
CA MET A 36 -11.17 -10.30 -4.76
C MET A 36 -10.94 -9.91 -3.31
N ALA A 37 -9.84 -9.18 -3.07
CA ALA A 37 -9.48 -8.68 -1.75
C ALA A 37 -9.60 -7.14 -1.67
N VAL A 38 -10.06 -6.65 -0.51
CA VAL A 38 -10.05 -5.23 -0.17
C VAL A 38 -8.61 -4.73 -0.13
N GLY A 39 -8.36 -3.56 -0.70
CA GLY A 39 -7.02 -2.97 -0.79
C GLY A 39 -6.30 -3.24 -2.12
N ARG A 40 -6.82 -4.13 -2.98
CA ARG A 40 -6.26 -4.30 -4.33
C ARG A 40 -6.51 -3.07 -5.19
N TYR A 41 -5.50 -2.70 -5.96
CA TYR A 41 -5.62 -1.64 -6.95
C TYR A 41 -6.28 -2.12 -8.23
N VAL A 42 -7.10 -1.24 -8.80
CA VAL A 42 -7.81 -1.47 -10.05
C VAL A 42 -7.70 -0.26 -10.95
N THR A 43 -7.83 -0.50 -12.24
CA THR A 43 -7.96 0.56 -13.24
C THR A 43 -9.33 0.52 -13.88
N ILE A 44 -9.89 1.70 -14.19
CA ILE A 44 -11.15 1.83 -14.90
C ILE A 44 -10.89 2.56 -16.22
N GLU A 45 -11.21 1.91 -17.33
CA GLU A 45 -11.03 2.46 -18.67
C GLU A 45 -12.23 3.30 -19.06
N GLY A 46 -12.13 4.62 -18.83
CA GLY A 46 -13.10 5.58 -19.35
C GLY A 46 -12.77 6.02 -20.77
N ASN A 47 -13.76 6.59 -21.46
CA ASN A 47 -13.62 7.02 -22.87
C ASN A 47 -12.52 8.06 -23.13
N LYS A 48 -12.20 8.89 -22.14
CA LYS A 48 -11.21 9.98 -22.26
C LYS A 48 -10.03 9.85 -21.31
N ARG A 49 -10.21 9.13 -20.21
CA ARG A 49 -9.27 9.07 -19.10
C ARG A 49 -9.34 7.68 -18.48
N ARG A 50 -8.20 7.20 -18.01
CA ARG A 50 -8.14 6.02 -17.18
C ARG A 50 -8.18 6.44 -15.71
N PHE A 51 -8.93 5.74 -14.90
CA PHE A 51 -8.99 5.98 -13.47
C PHE A 51 -8.16 4.92 -12.76
N PHE A 52 -7.48 5.30 -11.69
CA PHE A 52 -6.80 4.42 -10.78
C PHE A 52 -7.49 4.51 -9.43
N GLY A 53 -7.81 3.35 -8.86
CA GLY A 53 -8.56 3.26 -7.62
C GLY A 53 -8.23 1.98 -6.86
N MET A 54 -8.93 1.80 -5.75
CA MET A 54 -8.73 0.66 -4.86
C MET A 54 -10.07 0.04 -4.49
N ILE A 55 -10.12 -1.29 -4.40
CA ILE A 55 -11.28 -2.01 -3.91
C ILE A 55 -11.42 -1.71 -2.41
N THR A 56 -12.57 -1.19 -2.00
CA THR A 56 -12.88 -0.88 -0.60
C THR A 56 -13.86 -1.87 0.01
N ASP A 57 -14.66 -2.55 -0.81
CA ASP A 57 -15.63 -3.56 -0.36
C ASP A 57 -15.93 -4.57 -1.47
N VAL A 58 -16.32 -5.78 -1.08
CA VAL A 58 -16.71 -6.89 -1.95
C VAL A 58 -18.04 -7.45 -1.44
N SER A 59 -19.05 -7.47 -2.29
CA SER A 59 -20.42 -7.82 -1.92
C SER A 59 -21.04 -8.79 -2.93
N LEU A 60 -21.89 -9.70 -2.45
CA LEU A 60 -22.67 -10.62 -3.30
C LEU A 60 -24.08 -10.06 -3.52
N GLY A 61 -24.51 -10.06 -4.77
CA GLY A 61 -25.83 -9.64 -5.21
C GLY A 61 -26.62 -10.77 -5.85
N VAL A 62 -27.94 -10.61 -5.87
CA VAL A 62 -28.88 -11.48 -6.58
C VAL A 62 -29.81 -10.64 -7.44
N ILE A 63 -30.26 -11.18 -8.57
CA ILE A 63 -31.23 -10.50 -9.42
C ILE A 63 -32.63 -10.58 -8.81
N ASP A 64 -33.01 -11.75 -8.30
CA ASP A 64 -34.25 -11.95 -7.55
C ASP A 64 -33.95 -12.16 -6.05
N GLN A 65 -34.44 -11.24 -5.22
CA GLN A 65 -34.28 -11.31 -3.76
C GLN A 65 -34.86 -12.59 -3.16
N LYS A 66 -35.84 -13.24 -3.82
CA LYS A 66 -36.40 -14.51 -3.34
C LYS A 66 -35.34 -15.60 -3.20
N LEU A 67 -34.26 -15.56 -3.98
CA LEU A 67 -33.15 -16.52 -3.90
C LEU A 67 -32.40 -16.46 -2.57
N THR A 68 -32.40 -15.31 -1.90
CA THR A 68 -31.81 -15.18 -0.56
C THR A 68 -32.72 -15.69 0.55
N LEU A 69 -34.04 -15.61 0.34
CA LEU A 69 -35.05 -16.07 1.30
C LEU A 69 -35.33 -17.57 1.18
N THR A 70 -35.22 -18.12 -0.03
CA THR A 70 -35.45 -19.53 -0.33
C THR A 70 -34.41 -19.99 -1.35
N PRO A 71 -33.20 -20.38 -0.89
CA PRO A 71 -32.15 -20.83 -1.76
C PRO A 71 -32.58 -22.08 -2.54
N PRO A 72 -32.35 -22.13 -3.86
CA PRO A 72 -32.59 -23.33 -4.64
C PRO A 72 -31.63 -24.45 -4.24
N ASP A 73 -32.02 -25.69 -4.50
CA ASP A 73 -31.14 -26.85 -4.31
C ASP A 73 -29.99 -26.79 -5.35
N VAL A 74 -28.77 -26.62 -4.85
CA VAL A 74 -27.53 -26.52 -5.64
C VAL A 74 -26.69 -27.80 -5.55
N SER A 75 -27.30 -28.93 -5.16
CA SER A 75 -26.64 -30.23 -5.12
C SER A 75 -26.19 -30.73 -6.50
N ASP A 76 -26.88 -30.31 -7.57
CA ASP A 76 -26.45 -30.52 -8.95
C ASP A 76 -25.46 -29.41 -9.37
N PRO A 77 -24.20 -29.75 -9.71
CA PRO A 77 -23.18 -28.79 -10.15
C PRO A 77 -23.61 -27.95 -11.37
N PHE A 78 -24.39 -28.51 -12.29
CA PHE A 78 -24.87 -27.79 -13.46
C PHE A 78 -25.90 -26.71 -13.07
N MET A 79 -26.81 -27.03 -12.14
CA MET A 79 -27.77 -26.06 -11.61
C MET A 79 -27.07 -24.94 -10.84
N ALA A 80 -26.03 -25.27 -10.07
CA ALA A 80 -25.22 -24.28 -9.37
C ALA A 80 -24.54 -23.31 -10.36
N GLU A 81 -23.96 -23.82 -11.46
CA GLU A 81 -23.31 -23.02 -12.48
C GLU A 81 -24.29 -22.10 -13.23
N VAL A 82 -25.47 -22.62 -13.60
CA VAL A 82 -26.52 -21.82 -14.26
C VAL A 82 -27.01 -20.69 -13.35
N LEU A 83 -27.25 -20.98 -12.07
CA LEU A 83 -27.68 -19.96 -11.10
C LEU A 83 -26.60 -18.91 -10.84
N ALA A 84 -25.33 -19.32 -10.76
CA ALA A 84 -24.19 -18.42 -10.64
C ALA A 84 -24.04 -17.49 -11.85
N GLY A 85 -24.35 -17.97 -13.06
CA GLY A 85 -24.25 -17.16 -14.28
C GLY A 85 -25.47 -16.27 -14.57
N THR A 86 -26.67 -16.63 -14.06
CA THR A 86 -27.92 -15.97 -14.47
C THR A 86 -28.60 -15.17 -13.36
N SER A 87 -28.38 -15.54 -12.10
CA SER A 87 -29.26 -15.13 -10.99
C SER A 87 -28.52 -14.52 -9.81
N THR A 88 -27.22 -14.79 -9.68
CA THR A 88 -26.33 -14.15 -8.70
C THR A 88 -25.21 -13.39 -9.42
N TYR A 89 -24.58 -12.44 -8.72
CA TYR A 89 -23.43 -11.70 -9.24
C TYR A 89 -22.58 -11.17 -8.10
N GLY A 90 -21.28 -11.00 -8.35
CA GLY A 90 -20.40 -10.26 -7.45
C GLY A 90 -20.41 -8.77 -7.76
N THR A 91 -20.27 -7.95 -6.73
CA THR A 91 -20.10 -6.51 -6.82
C THR A 91 -18.86 -6.07 -6.09
N LEU A 92 -18.12 -5.14 -6.67
CA LEU A 92 -17.02 -4.45 -6.01
C LEU A 92 -17.39 -2.99 -5.79
N HIS A 93 -17.02 -2.49 -4.62
CA HIS A 93 -16.97 -1.08 -4.36
C HIS A 93 -15.55 -0.57 -4.57
N VAL A 94 -15.39 0.39 -5.48
CA VAL A 94 -14.09 0.93 -5.87
C VAL A 94 -14.04 2.42 -5.53
N LEU A 95 -13.01 2.83 -4.80
CA LEU A 95 -12.72 4.24 -4.57
C LEU A 95 -11.72 4.74 -5.61
N PRO A 96 -12.13 5.55 -6.61
CA PRO A 96 -11.22 6.15 -7.56
C PRO A 96 -10.46 7.30 -6.89
N THR A 97 -9.14 7.27 -6.95
CA THR A 97 -8.29 8.28 -6.29
C THR A 97 -7.57 9.16 -7.31
N LEU A 98 -7.15 8.59 -8.44
CA LEU A 98 -6.38 9.29 -9.46
C LEU A 98 -6.94 9.07 -10.86
N THR A 99 -6.71 10.05 -11.73
CA THR A 99 -6.86 9.93 -13.18
C THR A 99 -5.48 9.88 -13.82
N ILE A 100 -5.28 8.88 -14.67
CA ILE A 100 -4.11 8.70 -15.51
C ILE A 100 -4.53 9.07 -16.92
N SER A 101 -3.96 10.15 -17.44
CA SER A 101 -4.22 10.64 -18.79
C SER A 101 -3.39 9.82 -19.79
N GLY A 102 -4.02 9.26 -20.82
CA GLY A 102 -3.33 8.48 -21.86
C GLY A 102 -2.62 9.32 -22.93
N ASP A 103 -2.80 10.64 -22.92
CA ASP A 103 -2.18 11.53 -23.90
C ASP A 103 -0.71 11.81 -23.55
N VAL A 104 0.15 11.76 -24.57
CA VAL A 104 1.61 12.03 -24.49
C VAL A 104 1.91 13.38 -23.84
N ALA A 105 1.03 14.38 -24.04
CA ALA A 105 1.15 15.70 -23.42
C ALA A 105 0.89 15.68 -21.90
N ASN A 106 0.01 14.80 -21.41
CA ASN A 106 -0.37 14.73 -20.00
C ASN A 106 0.46 13.72 -19.20
N LEU A 107 1.23 12.85 -19.87
CA LEU A 107 2.28 12.04 -19.22
C LEU A 107 3.31 12.92 -18.48
N LEU A 108 3.49 14.16 -18.91
CA LEU A 108 4.36 15.15 -18.27
C LEU A 108 3.76 15.72 -16.96
N GLU A 109 2.43 15.79 -16.84
CA GLU A 109 1.75 16.30 -15.63
C GLU A 109 1.55 15.23 -14.54
N GLY A 110 1.77 13.96 -14.87
CA GLY A 110 1.59 12.85 -13.94
C GLY A 110 0.13 12.58 -13.55
N PRO A 111 -0.09 11.66 -12.59
CA PRO A 111 -1.44 11.32 -12.13
C PRO A 111 -2.10 12.51 -11.41
N GLN A 112 -3.38 12.77 -11.72
CA GLN A 112 -4.14 13.90 -11.18
C GLN A 112 -5.30 13.44 -10.30
N PRO A 113 -5.69 14.17 -9.24
CA PRO A 113 -6.85 13.84 -8.44
C PRO A 113 -8.13 13.70 -9.28
N VAL A 114 -8.96 12.72 -8.92
CA VAL A 114 -10.22 12.47 -9.62
C VAL A 114 -11.19 13.63 -9.41
N LYS A 115 -11.72 14.17 -10.51
CA LYS A 115 -12.71 15.27 -10.51
C LYS A 115 -14.05 14.87 -11.14
N THR A 116 -14.16 13.63 -11.62
CA THR A 116 -15.34 13.11 -12.32
C THR A 116 -15.41 11.60 -12.20
N VAL A 117 -16.50 10.99 -12.65
CA VAL A 117 -16.68 9.53 -12.60
C VAL A 117 -16.52 8.91 -14.00
N PRO A 118 -16.11 7.64 -14.08
CA PRO A 118 -16.18 6.89 -15.33
C PRO A 118 -17.63 6.76 -15.83
N SER A 119 -17.78 6.51 -17.13
CA SER A 119 -19.10 6.26 -17.72
C SER A 119 -19.62 4.87 -17.33
N HIS A 120 -20.94 4.69 -17.42
CA HIS A 120 -21.53 3.34 -17.30
C HIS A 120 -20.87 2.38 -18.28
N PHE A 121 -20.75 1.13 -17.84
CA PHE A 121 -20.16 0.02 -18.57
C PHE A 121 -18.67 0.15 -18.90
N SER A 122 -17.98 1.14 -18.32
CA SER A 122 -16.52 1.25 -18.40
C SER A 122 -15.89 -0.03 -17.85
N THR A 123 -14.90 -0.57 -18.57
CA THR A 123 -14.22 -1.79 -18.18
C THR A 123 -13.35 -1.56 -16.96
N VAL A 124 -13.37 -2.51 -16.03
CA VAL A 124 -12.56 -2.50 -14.81
C VAL A 124 -11.58 -3.67 -14.85
N ASN A 125 -10.30 -3.36 -14.69
CA ASN A 125 -9.20 -4.32 -14.75
C ASN A 125 -8.42 -4.29 -13.43
N LEU A 126 -7.84 -5.42 -13.04
CA LEU A 126 -6.84 -5.47 -11.98
C LEU A 126 -5.64 -4.61 -12.38
N ALA A 127 -5.12 -3.78 -11.47
CA ALA A 127 -3.99 -2.93 -11.79
C ALA A 127 -2.73 -3.77 -12.02
N SER A 128 -2.05 -3.53 -13.14
CA SER A 128 -0.76 -4.15 -13.45
C SER A 128 0.39 -3.43 -12.73
N GLN A 129 1.58 -4.04 -12.70
CA GLN A 129 2.79 -3.38 -12.21
C GLN A 129 3.05 -2.05 -12.92
N ARG A 130 2.80 -1.96 -14.23
CA ARG A 130 2.96 -0.72 -15.01
C ARG A 130 1.97 0.37 -14.55
N ASP A 131 0.75 -0.01 -14.18
CA ASP A 131 -0.25 0.95 -13.70
C ASP A 131 0.14 1.50 -12.32
N VAL A 132 0.67 0.65 -11.46
CA VAL A 132 1.21 1.05 -10.14
C VAL A 132 2.43 1.96 -10.33
N GLU A 133 3.35 1.63 -11.24
CA GLU A 133 4.52 2.47 -11.54
C GLU A 133 4.17 3.83 -12.16
N LEU A 134 3.08 3.94 -12.93
CA LEU A 134 2.61 5.23 -13.42
C LEU A 134 2.13 6.16 -12.29
N VAL A 135 1.72 5.58 -11.15
CA VAL A 135 1.23 6.33 -9.99
C VAL A 135 2.32 6.59 -8.96
N PHE A 136 3.03 5.53 -8.56
CA PHE A 136 4.01 5.56 -7.48
C PHE A 136 5.47 5.67 -7.98
N GLY A 137 5.69 5.47 -9.28
CA GLY A 137 7.02 5.38 -9.87
C GLY A 137 7.70 4.02 -9.63
N SER A 138 8.70 3.72 -10.46
CA SER A 138 9.65 2.64 -10.22
C SER A 138 10.76 3.07 -9.27
N GLU A 139 11.47 2.12 -8.67
CA GLU A 139 12.63 2.41 -7.83
C GLU A 139 13.73 3.09 -8.66
N ASP A 140 14.24 4.23 -8.16
CA ASP A 140 15.27 5.03 -8.82
C ASP A 140 16.16 5.73 -7.77
N GLU A 141 16.98 6.72 -8.14
CA GLU A 141 17.83 7.46 -7.19
C GLU A 141 17.03 8.22 -6.12
N ARG A 142 15.78 8.59 -6.39
CA ARG A 142 14.90 9.33 -5.49
C ARG A 142 13.87 8.44 -4.80
N LYS A 143 13.28 7.51 -5.54
CA LYS A 143 12.20 6.64 -5.09
C LYS A 143 12.74 5.35 -4.49
N PHE A 144 12.25 5.01 -3.32
CA PHE A 144 12.68 3.87 -2.54
C PHE A 144 11.56 2.85 -2.40
N TYR A 145 11.87 1.58 -2.64
CA TYR A 145 10.91 0.48 -2.50
C TYR A 145 10.56 0.25 -1.01
N ILE A 146 9.27 0.31 -0.69
CA ILE A 146 8.78 0.16 0.70
C ILE A 146 8.06 -1.17 0.95
N GLY A 147 7.70 -1.91 -0.09
CA GLY A 147 6.97 -3.17 0.05
C GLY A 147 5.98 -3.44 -1.09
N THR A 148 5.31 -4.57 -0.98
CA THR A 148 4.18 -4.97 -1.82
C THR A 148 2.89 -4.98 -0.97
N PRO A 149 1.73 -4.62 -1.54
CA PRO A 149 0.45 -4.90 -0.90
C PRO A 149 0.29 -6.40 -0.61
N LEU A 150 -0.49 -6.77 0.40
CA LEU A 150 -0.65 -8.17 0.81
C LEU A 150 -1.20 -9.05 -0.32
N ASP A 151 -2.16 -8.53 -1.07
CA ASP A 151 -2.87 -9.27 -2.10
C ASP A 151 -2.41 -8.92 -3.52
N MET A 152 -1.21 -8.34 -3.67
CA MET A 152 -0.63 -7.99 -4.97
C MET A 152 0.88 -8.20 -4.97
N GLU A 153 1.42 -8.68 -6.09
CA GLU A 153 2.88 -8.79 -6.27
C GLU A 153 3.53 -7.46 -6.70
N THR A 154 2.75 -6.37 -6.73
CA THR A 154 3.19 -5.10 -7.28
C THR A 154 4.02 -4.30 -6.29
N LYS A 155 5.18 -3.80 -6.74
CA LYS A 155 6.10 -3.03 -5.89
C LYS A 155 5.64 -1.58 -5.74
N ILE A 156 5.59 -1.10 -4.50
CA ILE A 156 5.32 0.31 -4.20
C ILE A 156 6.63 1.01 -3.84
N CYS A 157 6.86 2.14 -4.48
CA CYS A 157 7.98 3.02 -4.19
C CYS A 157 7.50 4.35 -3.62
N LEU A 158 8.35 4.99 -2.82
CA LEU A 158 8.07 6.28 -2.20
C LEU A 158 9.18 7.27 -2.55
N ASP A 159 8.82 8.47 -3.01
CA ASP A 159 9.77 9.56 -3.24
C ASP A 159 10.25 10.12 -1.90
N LEU A 160 11.45 9.70 -1.49
CA LEU A 160 12.03 10.09 -0.20
C LEU A 160 12.39 11.58 -0.14
N PRO A 161 12.96 12.21 -1.19
CA PRO A 161 13.13 13.67 -1.23
C PRO A 161 11.84 14.46 -1.01
N GLU A 162 10.70 14.03 -1.57
CA GLU A 162 9.41 14.70 -1.29
C GLU A 162 8.91 14.41 0.12
N LEU A 163 9.07 13.17 0.61
CA LEU A 163 8.64 12.76 1.95
C LEU A 163 9.28 13.64 3.03
N VAL A 164 10.59 13.86 2.96
CA VAL A 164 11.34 14.61 4.00
C VAL A 164 11.07 16.11 4.01
N LYS A 165 10.41 16.67 2.98
CA LYS A 165 10.04 18.11 2.94
C LYS A 165 8.89 18.46 3.88
N ARG A 166 8.17 17.46 4.40
CA ARG A 166 7.00 17.64 5.26
C ARG A 166 7.12 16.80 6.52
N SER A 167 6.41 17.20 7.56
CA SER A 167 6.23 16.37 8.75
C SER A 167 5.37 15.16 8.42
N ASN A 168 5.81 13.98 8.82
CA ASN A 168 5.11 12.72 8.60
C ASN A 168 4.82 12.04 9.94
N GLY A 169 3.71 11.30 10.00
CA GLY A 169 3.36 10.48 11.16
C GLY A 169 3.03 9.05 10.73
N ILE A 170 3.57 8.07 11.45
CA ILE A 170 3.30 6.64 11.22
C ILE A 170 2.39 6.14 12.34
N PHE A 171 1.15 5.83 12.00
CA PHE A 171 0.10 5.44 12.94
C PHE A 171 -0.31 3.99 12.75
N GLY A 172 -0.78 3.35 13.82
CA GLY A 172 -1.21 1.95 13.80
C GLY A 172 -1.38 1.40 15.21
N LYS A 173 -2.17 0.34 15.36
CA LYS A 173 -2.32 -0.37 16.64
C LYS A 173 -0.99 -1.01 17.07
N SER A 174 -0.86 -1.40 18.32
CA SER A 174 0.32 -2.16 18.76
C SER A 174 0.45 -3.45 17.94
N GLY A 175 1.67 -3.85 17.57
CA GLY A 175 1.93 -5.03 16.74
C GLY A 175 1.73 -4.86 15.23
N THR A 176 1.24 -3.71 14.73
CA THR A 176 1.00 -3.53 13.28
C THR A 176 2.25 -3.14 12.48
N GLY A 177 3.46 -3.41 12.99
CA GLY A 177 4.71 -3.16 12.28
C GLY A 177 5.17 -1.69 12.18
N LYS A 178 4.65 -0.77 13.02
CA LYS A 178 5.05 0.66 13.02
C LYS A 178 6.57 0.84 13.07
N THR A 179 7.23 0.24 14.06
CA THR A 179 8.69 0.30 14.22
C THR A 179 9.41 -0.23 12.98
N PHE A 180 8.88 -1.29 12.36
CA PHE A 180 9.50 -1.91 11.18
C PHE A 180 9.40 -0.99 9.96
N LEU A 181 8.23 -0.39 9.71
CA LEU A 181 8.05 0.59 8.64
C LEU A 181 8.91 1.83 8.85
N THR A 182 8.95 2.39 10.07
CA THR A 182 9.82 3.53 10.40
C THR A 182 11.28 3.20 10.13
N ARG A 183 11.74 2.01 10.55
CA ARG A 183 13.11 1.55 10.29
C ARG A 183 13.38 1.42 8.81
N LEU A 184 12.47 0.87 8.03
CA LEU A 184 12.59 0.73 6.58
C LEU A 184 12.73 2.10 5.89
N LEU A 185 11.95 3.09 6.31
CA LEU A 185 12.04 4.46 5.79
C LEU A 185 13.38 5.12 6.16
N LEU A 186 13.85 4.96 7.41
CA LEU A 186 15.15 5.47 7.83
C LEU A 186 16.30 4.82 7.04
N ILE A 187 16.22 3.51 6.77
CA ILE A 187 17.15 2.80 5.89
C ILE A 187 17.14 3.42 4.50
N GLY A 188 15.96 3.63 3.92
CA GLY A 188 15.81 4.27 2.62
C GLY A 188 16.47 5.65 2.58
N MET A 189 16.22 6.49 3.59
CA MET A 189 16.80 7.83 3.68
C MET A 189 18.34 7.79 3.78
N LEU A 190 18.90 6.84 4.53
CA LEU A 190 20.36 6.66 4.64
C LEU A 190 20.99 6.10 3.36
N GLN A 191 20.30 5.19 2.66
CA GLN A 191 20.76 4.61 1.40
C GLN A 191 20.79 5.66 0.29
N LYS A 192 19.71 6.42 0.13
CA LYS A 192 19.58 7.46 -0.90
C LYS A 192 20.22 8.80 -0.51
N GLY A 193 20.63 8.96 0.76
CA GLY A 193 21.31 10.16 1.24
C GLY A 193 20.41 11.40 1.25
N THR A 194 19.12 11.23 1.54
CA THR A 194 18.11 12.29 1.37
C THR A 194 18.02 13.27 2.54
N ALA A 195 18.40 12.84 3.74
CA ALA A 195 18.34 13.66 4.96
C ALA A 195 19.33 13.19 6.02
N VAL A 196 19.70 14.11 6.91
CA VAL A 196 20.36 13.80 8.18
C VAL A 196 19.28 13.59 9.23
N ASN A 197 19.30 12.43 9.90
CA ASN A 197 18.25 12.03 10.85
C ASN A 197 18.78 12.06 12.28
N LEU A 198 18.07 12.77 13.17
CA LEU A 198 18.21 12.65 14.63
C LEU A 198 17.03 11.85 15.15
N VAL A 199 17.28 10.69 15.76
CA VAL A 199 16.24 9.76 16.21
C VAL A 199 16.30 9.61 17.73
N PHE A 200 15.21 9.97 18.40
CA PHE A 200 15.02 9.67 19.82
C PHE A 200 14.47 8.25 19.98
N ASP A 201 15.36 7.30 20.28
CA ASP A 201 15.03 5.87 20.30
C ASP A 201 14.60 5.39 21.70
N MET A 202 13.35 5.66 22.05
CA MET A 202 12.79 5.37 23.40
C MET A 202 12.85 3.89 23.79
N HIS A 203 12.72 2.98 22.83
CA HIS A 203 12.72 1.52 23.08
C HIS A 203 13.98 0.81 22.59
N SER A 204 14.99 1.57 22.13
CA SER A 204 16.25 1.03 21.59
C SER A 204 16.04 0.08 20.40
N GLU A 205 15.05 0.35 19.56
CA GLU A 205 14.65 -0.51 18.44
C GLU A 205 15.29 -0.11 17.10
N TYR A 206 15.89 1.08 16.98
CA TYR A 206 16.44 1.60 15.72
C TYR A 206 17.96 1.58 15.68
N GLY A 207 18.62 1.75 16.83
CA GLY A 207 20.07 1.89 16.92
C GLY A 207 20.85 0.62 16.55
N TRP A 208 20.73 -0.45 17.35
CA TRP A 208 21.65 -1.60 17.29
C TRP A 208 21.02 -2.91 16.76
N GLU A 209 20.23 -3.59 17.57
CA GLU A 209 19.59 -4.86 17.25
C GLU A 209 18.19 -4.90 17.88
N SER A 210 17.22 -5.43 17.14
CA SER A 210 15.85 -5.62 17.62
C SER A 210 15.44 -7.07 17.33
N ARG A 211 14.34 -7.54 17.93
CA ARG A 211 13.79 -8.88 17.68
C ARG A 211 12.48 -8.77 16.90
N SER A 212 12.26 -9.68 15.96
CA SER A 212 10.94 -9.87 15.36
C SER A 212 9.98 -10.52 16.35
N GLU A 213 8.69 -10.52 16.02
CA GLU A 213 7.67 -11.22 16.82
C GLU A 213 7.94 -12.74 16.92
N GLU A 214 8.58 -13.32 15.91
CA GLU A 214 9.04 -14.72 15.91
C GLU A 214 10.36 -14.93 16.70
N GLY A 215 10.87 -13.91 17.38
CA GLY A 215 12.11 -13.96 18.16
C GLY A 215 13.40 -13.93 17.34
N ARG A 216 13.33 -13.74 16.01
CA ARG A 216 14.52 -13.63 15.16
C ARG A 216 15.21 -12.29 15.38
N LYS A 217 16.54 -12.29 15.42
CA LYS A 217 17.33 -11.06 15.47
C LYS A 217 17.22 -10.31 14.14
N VAL A 218 16.88 -9.04 14.20
CA VAL A 218 16.76 -8.14 13.06
C VAL A 218 17.81 -7.04 13.20
N LYS A 219 18.62 -6.87 12.15
CA LYS A 219 19.63 -5.82 12.10
C LYS A 219 18.99 -4.44 12.16
N ALA A 220 19.59 -3.52 12.91
CA ALA A 220 19.17 -2.13 12.97
C ALA A 220 20.17 -1.20 12.26
N LEU A 221 19.98 0.12 12.36
CA LEU A 221 20.63 1.10 11.50
C LEU A 221 22.16 1.08 11.63
N LYS A 222 22.71 1.00 12.85
CA LYS A 222 24.17 0.96 13.08
C LYS A 222 24.81 -0.29 12.50
N GLN A 223 24.13 -1.42 12.56
CA GLN A 223 24.64 -2.67 11.99
C GLN A 223 24.62 -2.68 10.47
N LEU A 224 23.67 -1.97 9.84
CA LEU A 224 23.55 -1.87 8.39
C LEU A 224 24.47 -0.78 7.80
N PHE A 225 24.65 0.34 8.51
CA PHE A 225 25.42 1.50 8.05
C PHE A 225 26.40 1.99 9.13
N PRO A 226 27.41 1.18 9.49
CA PRO A 226 28.30 1.46 10.63
C PRO A 226 29.05 2.78 10.53
N SER A 227 29.35 3.24 9.31
CA SER A 227 30.04 4.50 9.02
C SER A 227 29.12 5.72 8.86
N LYS A 228 27.79 5.52 8.72
CA LYS A 228 26.82 6.61 8.54
C LYS A 228 25.94 6.85 9.77
N VAL A 229 25.97 5.95 10.75
CA VAL A 229 25.12 5.99 11.94
C VAL A 229 26.00 6.05 13.17
N ALA A 230 25.67 6.96 14.09
CA ALA A 230 26.28 7.05 15.41
C ALA A 230 25.20 6.88 16.48
N VAL A 231 25.51 6.10 17.52
CA VAL A 231 24.60 5.81 18.64
C VAL A 231 25.12 6.53 19.88
N PHE A 232 24.28 7.39 20.45
CA PHE A 232 24.57 8.15 21.66
C PHE A 232 23.75 7.58 22.82
N THR A 233 24.33 7.56 24.02
CA THR A 233 23.62 7.15 25.24
C THR A 233 23.74 8.18 26.35
N LEU A 234 22.66 8.38 27.09
CA LEU A 234 22.64 9.14 28.35
C LEU A 234 22.89 8.24 29.57
N ASP A 235 22.76 6.92 29.41
CA ASP A 235 22.93 5.93 30.48
C ASP A 235 23.80 4.77 29.98
N GLU A 236 25.10 4.89 30.25
CA GLU A 236 26.10 3.91 29.86
C GLU A 236 25.89 2.55 30.56
N GLU A 237 25.48 2.54 31.83
CA GLU A 237 25.27 1.31 32.59
C GLU A 237 24.11 0.49 32.05
N CYS A 238 22.98 1.14 31.73
CA CYS A 238 21.82 0.50 31.11
C CYS A 238 22.17 -0.05 29.72
N SER A 239 22.94 0.71 28.95
CA SER A 239 23.37 0.33 27.59
C SER A 239 24.29 -0.89 27.61
N ARG A 240 25.25 -0.93 28.55
CA ARG A 240 26.13 -2.09 28.79
C ARG A 240 25.34 -3.32 29.22
N ARG A 241 24.38 -3.18 30.14
CA ARG A 241 23.51 -4.29 30.59
C ARG A 241 22.72 -4.92 29.44
N ARG A 242 22.28 -4.11 28.48
CA ARG A 242 21.56 -4.57 27.27
C ARG A 242 22.48 -5.02 26.13
N GLN A 243 23.80 -5.00 26.33
CA GLN A 243 24.81 -5.32 25.31
C GLN A 243 24.66 -4.49 24.01
N VAL A 244 24.25 -3.23 24.15
CA VAL A 244 24.13 -2.29 23.04
C VAL A 244 25.47 -1.58 22.85
N SER A 245 26.03 -1.66 21.64
CA SER A 245 27.23 -0.89 21.29
C SER A 245 26.84 0.58 21.06
N THR A 246 27.45 1.47 21.85
CA THR A 246 27.25 2.92 21.77
C THR A 246 28.57 3.56 21.34
N ASP A 247 28.49 4.60 20.50
CA ASP A 247 29.67 5.31 20.00
C ASP A 247 30.09 6.43 20.97
N PHE A 248 29.11 7.04 21.66
CA PHE A 248 29.36 8.19 22.54
C PHE A 248 28.44 8.17 23.77
N VAL A 249 28.95 8.69 24.88
CA VAL A 249 28.18 8.97 26.10
C VAL A 249 27.92 10.47 26.18
N VAL A 250 26.66 10.85 26.20
CA VAL A 250 26.22 12.23 26.37
C VAL A 250 26.08 12.50 27.86
N ARG A 251 26.70 13.57 28.34
CA ARG A 251 26.59 14.06 29.71
C ARG A 251 25.99 15.45 29.66
N ILE A 252 24.95 15.68 30.45
CA ILE A 252 24.28 16.97 30.56
C ILE A 252 24.67 17.55 31.91
N GLY A 253 25.28 18.73 31.90
CA GLY A 253 25.66 19.47 33.11
C GLY A 253 24.43 19.97 33.86
N TYR A 254 24.52 20.11 35.18
CA TYR A 254 23.43 20.67 35.99
C TYR A 254 23.10 22.12 35.61
N ASP A 255 24.09 22.84 35.09
CA ASP A 255 24.01 24.20 34.57
C ASP A 255 23.34 24.28 33.18
N GLU A 256 23.15 23.15 32.49
CA GLU A 256 22.50 23.07 31.18
C GLU A 256 21.00 22.73 31.27
N ILE A 257 20.47 22.56 32.48
CA ILE A 257 19.06 22.22 32.73
C ILE A 257 18.34 23.48 33.21
N GLU A 258 17.49 24.05 32.35
CA GLU A 258 16.55 25.10 32.75
C GLU A 258 15.27 24.47 33.34
N PRO A 259 14.83 24.86 34.54
CA PRO A 259 13.54 24.44 35.07
C PRO A 259 12.40 25.13 34.31
N GLU A 260 11.41 24.35 33.85
CA GLU A 260 10.10 24.84 33.40
C GLU A 260 9.23 25.28 34.58
#